data_AF-A0A7W9YXD4-F1
#
_entry.id   AF-A0A7W9YXD4-F1
#
_cell.length_a   1.000
_cell.length_b   1.000
_cell.length_c   1.000
_cell.angle_alpha   90.00
_cell.angle_beta   90.00
_cell.angle_gamma   90.00
#
_symmetry.space_group_name_H-M   'P 1'
#
loop_
_entity.id
_entity.type
_entity.pdbx_description
1 polymer ?
#
loop_
_entity_poly.entity_id
_entity_poly.type
_entity_poly.pdbx_seq_one_letter_code
_entity_poly.pdbx_strand_id
1 'polypeptide(L)'
;MKMGSVRVLLLGLSLASAMAGSSAAFDIKSGVTKESGPFDLFKFGFNAYKNGQKEDAVEAYRYAAEKGHTGSRWALANMYADGDGVTKDDFEAFKIYNEIAAAGVEPGSEDTGFFINALMSLASYYRSGIPGTPVRRDLSQARQLYFQAASAFGVADAQFELARMMLAGEGGGTSVQQAKKWLNQARKSGHPGAMAVFGDLLFQEGHTVRGLAFLTAALNHCNPNDCGWMQQLQEHAFSVANEQDRRVAVALSQELAARGVQ
;
A
#
# COMPACT_ATOMS: atom_id res chain seq x y z
N MET A 1 34.92 -77.17 -18.63
CA MET A 1 33.53 -77.33 -18.16
C MET A 1 33.29 -76.44 -16.94
N LYS A 2 32.53 -75.36 -17.10
CA LYS A 2 31.50 -74.88 -16.16
C LYS A 2 30.76 -73.70 -16.80
N MET A 3 29.46 -73.89 -16.98
CA MET A 3 28.45 -73.01 -17.56
C MET A 3 27.97 -71.94 -16.56
N GLY A 4 27.36 -70.89 -17.11
CA GLY A 4 26.40 -70.00 -16.45
C GLY A 4 26.99 -68.61 -16.15
N SER A 5 26.36 -67.49 -16.42
CA SER A 5 24.97 -67.16 -16.76
C SER A 5 25.00 -65.77 -17.43
N VAL A 6 24.32 -65.64 -18.57
CA VAL A 6 24.09 -64.36 -19.25
C VAL A 6 22.99 -63.62 -18.49
N ARG A 7 23.30 -62.45 -17.92
CA ARG A 7 22.29 -61.53 -17.40
C ARG A 7 21.80 -60.64 -18.54
N VAL A 8 20.56 -60.85 -18.96
CA VAL A 8 19.84 -59.97 -19.88
C VAL A 8 19.43 -58.72 -19.10
N LEU A 9 19.99 -57.57 -19.46
CA LEU A 9 19.50 -56.25 -19.02
C LEU A 9 18.29 -55.88 -19.89
N LEU A 10 17.09 -55.88 -19.30
CA LEU A 10 15.90 -55.29 -19.88
C LEU A 10 15.93 -53.77 -19.62
N LEU A 11 16.16 -52.97 -20.66
CA LEU A 11 15.90 -51.53 -20.64
C LEU A 11 14.38 -51.31 -20.56
N GLY A 12 13.90 -50.85 -19.40
CA GLY A 12 12.56 -50.31 -19.27
C GLY A 12 12.51 -48.91 -19.89
N LEU A 13 11.81 -48.76 -21.02
CA LEU A 13 11.37 -47.46 -21.50
C LEU A 13 10.30 -46.93 -20.54
N SER A 14 10.67 -46.02 -19.64
CA SER A 14 9.70 -45.18 -18.94
C SER A 14 9.27 -44.06 -19.88
N LEU A 15 8.10 -44.19 -20.50
CA LEU A 15 7.40 -43.05 -21.10
C LEU A 15 7.03 -42.08 -19.96
N ALA A 16 7.87 -41.06 -19.76
CA ALA A 16 7.46 -39.88 -19.01
C ALA A 16 6.51 -39.10 -19.91
N SER A 17 5.20 -39.33 -19.72
CA SER A 17 4.16 -38.47 -20.26
C SER A 17 4.32 -37.07 -19.67
N ALA A 18 4.97 -36.19 -20.41
CA ALA A 18 4.96 -34.77 -20.14
C ALA A 18 3.52 -34.29 -20.31
N MET A 19 2.82 -34.12 -19.18
CA MET A 19 1.59 -33.34 -19.14
C MET A 19 2.00 -31.90 -19.45
N ALA A 20 1.86 -31.51 -20.71
CA ALA A 20 1.87 -30.11 -21.11
C ALA A 20 0.67 -29.47 -20.40
N GLY A 21 0.93 -28.80 -19.27
CA GLY A 21 -0.04 -27.91 -18.68
C GLY A 21 -0.41 -26.89 -19.73
N SER A 22 -1.68 -26.89 -20.13
CA SER A 22 -2.27 -25.86 -20.98
C SER A 22 -1.95 -24.50 -20.36
N SER A 23 -1.03 -23.77 -20.98
CA SER A 23 -0.91 -22.33 -20.81
C SER A 23 -2.29 -21.77 -21.17
N ALA A 24 -3.06 -21.34 -20.16
CA ALA A 24 -4.37 -20.76 -20.35
C ALA A 24 -4.20 -19.45 -21.14
N ALA A 25 -4.22 -19.56 -22.46
CA ALA A 25 -4.39 -18.43 -23.34
C ALA A 25 -5.86 -18.00 -23.23
N PHE A 26 -6.11 -16.69 -23.07
CA PHE A 26 -7.41 -16.02 -23.14
C PHE A 26 -8.59 -16.90 -23.55
N ASP A 27 -9.62 -17.02 -22.68
CA ASP A 27 -10.85 -17.72 -23.03
C ASP A 27 -11.51 -17.07 -24.26
N ILE A 28 -11.32 -17.71 -25.42
CA ILE A 28 -11.84 -17.28 -26.72
C ILE A 28 -13.37 -17.12 -26.67
N LYS A 29 -14.07 -17.79 -25.75
CA LYS A 29 -15.54 -17.67 -25.58
C LYS A 29 -15.98 -16.34 -24.97
N SER A 30 -15.07 -15.61 -24.33
CA SER A 30 -15.38 -14.28 -23.78
C SER A 30 -15.62 -13.22 -24.86
N GLY A 31 -15.21 -13.47 -26.10
CA GLY A 31 -15.26 -12.49 -27.19
C GLY A 31 -14.22 -11.37 -27.06
N VAL A 32 -13.37 -11.41 -26.02
CA VAL A 32 -12.27 -10.46 -25.82
C VAL A 32 -10.96 -11.14 -26.23
N THR A 33 -10.21 -10.48 -27.10
CA THR A 33 -8.89 -10.94 -27.58
C THR A 33 -7.82 -9.92 -27.23
N LYS A 34 -6.54 -10.27 -27.37
CA LYS A 34 -5.42 -9.33 -27.16
C LYS A 34 -5.50 -8.08 -28.05
N GLU A 35 -6.18 -8.18 -29.20
CA GLU A 35 -6.41 -7.08 -30.12
C GLU A 35 -7.51 -6.11 -29.64
N SER A 36 -8.37 -6.52 -28.69
CA SER A 36 -9.44 -5.69 -28.14
C SER A 36 -8.93 -4.36 -27.56
N GLY A 37 -9.86 -3.41 -27.39
CA GLY A 37 -9.54 -2.09 -26.85
C GLY A 37 -9.03 -2.16 -25.39
N PRO A 38 -8.23 -1.17 -24.94
CA PRO A 38 -7.69 -1.14 -23.58
C PRO A 38 -8.77 -1.27 -22.50
N PHE A 39 -9.93 -0.64 -22.71
CA PHE A 39 -11.03 -0.69 -21.76
C PHE A 39 -11.78 -2.03 -21.73
N ASP A 40 -11.90 -2.72 -22.86
CA ASP A 40 -12.51 -4.06 -22.92
C ASP A 40 -11.62 -5.10 -22.25
N LEU A 41 -10.31 -5.01 -22.49
CA LEU A 41 -9.30 -5.81 -21.82
C LEU A 41 -9.28 -5.55 -20.31
N PHE A 42 -9.37 -4.28 -19.89
CA PHE A 42 -9.49 -3.92 -18.48
C PHE A 42 -10.74 -4.53 -17.83
N LYS A 43 -11.91 -4.38 -18.46
CA LYS A 43 -13.17 -4.96 -17.95
C LYS A 43 -13.10 -6.48 -17.85
N PHE A 44 -12.54 -7.14 -18.86
CA PHE A 44 -12.33 -8.57 -18.83
C PHE A 44 -11.41 -8.96 -17.65
N GLY A 45 -10.27 -8.29 -17.51
CA GLY A 45 -9.32 -8.54 -16.41
C GLY A 45 -9.96 -8.31 -15.03
N PHE A 46 -10.75 -7.25 -14.88
CA PHE A 46 -11.49 -6.97 -13.64
C PHE A 46 -12.49 -8.08 -13.29
N ASN A 47 -13.24 -8.56 -14.27
CA ASN A 47 -14.19 -9.66 -14.05
C ASN A 47 -13.48 -10.99 -13.77
N ALA A 48 -12.41 -11.30 -14.51
CA ALA A 48 -11.58 -12.47 -14.29
C ALA A 48 -11.00 -12.48 -12.87
N TYR A 49 -10.44 -11.34 -12.42
CA TYR A 49 -9.90 -11.18 -11.08
C TYR A 49 -10.96 -11.44 -10.00
N LYS A 50 -12.17 -10.86 -10.14
CA LYS A 50 -13.28 -11.08 -9.20
C LYS A 50 -13.76 -12.52 -9.15
N ASN A 51 -13.61 -13.26 -10.26
CA ASN A 51 -13.96 -14.67 -10.35
C ASN A 51 -12.83 -15.61 -9.90
N GLY A 52 -11.70 -15.06 -9.42
CA GLY A 52 -10.54 -15.83 -8.99
C GLY A 52 -9.65 -16.34 -10.13
N GLN A 53 -9.93 -15.94 -11.37
CA GLN A 53 -9.12 -16.26 -12.55
C GLN A 53 -7.97 -15.26 -12.65
N LYS A 54 -7.03 -15.35 -11.72
CA LYS A 54 -6.01 -14.32 -11.52
C LYS A 54 -5.01 -14.30 -12.67
N GLU A 55 -4.63 -15.44 -13.22
CA GLU A 55 -3.71 -15.53 -14.37
C GLU A 55 -4.31 -14.85 -15.61
N ASP A 56 -5.59 -15.09 -15.89
CA ASP A 56 -6.33 -14.43 -16.99
C ASP A 56 -6.38 -12.90 -16.77
N ALA A 57 -6.59 -12.47 -15.52
CA ALA A 57 -6.59 -11.06 -15.16
C ALA A 57 -5.23 -10.39 -15.38
N VAL A 58 -4.12 -11.06 -15.01
CA VAL A 58 -2.76 -10.58 -15.26
C VAL A 58 -2.53 -10.38 -16.75
N GLU A 59 -2.89 -11.37 -17.57
CA GLU A 59 -2.69 -11.29 -19.01
C GLU A 59 -3.49 -10.13 -19.63
N ALA A 60 -4.74 -9.96 -19.19
CA ALA A 60 -5.61 -8.88 -19.62
C ALA A 60 -5.15 -7.49 -19.20
N TYR A 61 -4.70 -7.35 -17.94
CA TYR A 61 -4.12 -6.09 -17.49
C TYR A 61 -2.82 -5.77 -18.22
N ARG A 62 -1.99 -6.77 -18.54
CA ARG A 62 -0.77 -6.58 -19.34
C ARG A 62 -1.09 -5.99 -20.71
N TYR A 63 -1.97 -6.61 -21.49
CA TYR A 63 -2.32 -6.08 -22.82
C TYR A 63 -3.03 -4.72 -22.75
N ALA A 64 -3.88 -4.49 -21.76
CA ALA A 64 -4.50 -3.18 -21.55
C ALA A 64 -3.46 -2.09 -21.20
N ALA A 65 -2.47 -2.42 -20.35
CA ALA A 65 -1.40 -1.51 -19.95
C ALA A 65 -0.45 -1.18 -21.12
N GLU A 66 -0.13 -2.16 -21.97
CA GLU A 66 0.62 -1.96 -23.21
C GLU A 66 -0.09 -0.99 -24.16
N LYS A 67 -1.44 -0.97 -24.13
CA LYS A 67 -2.29 -0.04 -24.87
C LYS A 67 -2.57 1.28 -24.15
N GLY A 68 -1.87 1.56 -23.05
CA GLY A 68 -1.94 2.83 -22.34
C GLY A 68 -2.99 2.93 -21.25
N HIS A 69 -3.69 1.85 -20.89
CA HIS A 69 -4.69 1.90 -19.81
C HIS A 69 -4.03 2.01 -18.42
N THR A 70 -4.03 3.21 -17.84
CA THR A 70 -3.37 3.50 -16.55
C THR A 70 -3.92 2.64 -15.41
N GLY A 71 -5.24 2.45 -15.33
CA GLY A 71 -5.84 1.61 -14.30
C GLY A 71 -5.40 0.14 -14.36
N SER A 72 -5.16 -0.38 -15.57
CA SER A 72 -4.62 -1.75 -15.74
C SER A 72 -3.15 -1.81 -15.40
N ARG A 73 -2.39 -0.77 -15.75
CA ARG A 73 -0.98 -0.65 -15.36
C ARG A 73 -0.85 -0.66 -13.84
N TRP A 74 -1.68 0.12 -13.14
CA TRP A 74 -1.73 0.14 -11.68
C TRP A 74 -2.15 -1.21 -11.09
N ALA A 75 -3.21 -1.83 -11.61
CA ALA A 75 -3.68 -3.13 -11.13
C ALA A 75 -2.59 -4.21 -11.28
N LEU A 76 -1.90 -4.23 -12.42
CA LEU A 76 -0.79 -5.15 -12.68
C LEU A 76 0.38 -4.93 -11.70
N ALA A 77 0.70 -3.68 -11.37
CA ALA A 77 1.72 -3.36 -10.36
C ALA A 77 1.36 -3.91 -8.98
N ASN A 78 0.11 -3.77 -8.54
CA ASN A 78 -0.36 -4.37 -7.28
C ASN A 78 -0.25 -5.90 -7.31
N MET A 79 -0.64 -6.54 -8.42
CA MET A 79 -0.55 -8.00 -8.54
C MET A 79 0.90 -8.49 -8.42
N TYR A 80 1.88 -7.79 -9.00
CA TYR A 80 3.30 -8.10 -8.78
C TYR A 80 3.75 -7.82 -7.34
N ALA A 81 3.32 -6.71 -6.75
CA ALA A 81 3.67 -6.36 -5.36
C ALA A 81 3.15 -7.41 -4.36
N ASP A 82 1.94 -7.93 -4.58
CA ASP A 82 1.31 -8.89 -3.67
C ASP A 82 1.61 -10.35 -4.04
N GLY A 83 2.11 -10.61 -5.25
CA GLY A 83 2.25 -11.96 -5.80
C GLY A 83 0.89 -12.60 -6.07
N ASP A 84 -0.09 -11.80 -6.49
CA ASP A 84 -1.45 -12.26 -6.70
C ASP A 84 -1.68 -12.67 -8.15
N GLY A 85 -1.75 -13.98 -8.44
CA GLY A 85 -1.82 -14.50 -9.81
C GLY A 85 -0.50 -14.46 -10.59
N VAL A 86 0.55 -13.91 -10.00
CA VAL A 86 1.94 -13.90 -10.50
C VAL A 86 2.90 -14.21 -9.37
N THR A 87 4.13 -14.59 -9.71
CA THR A 87 5.19 -14.61 -8.69
C THR A 87 5.42 -13.19 -8.18
N LYS A 88 5.44 -13.02 -6.85
CA LYS A 88 5.71 -11.72 -6.21
C LYS A 88 7.04 -11.15 -6.73
N ASP A 89 6.97 -9.93 -7.24
CA ASP A 89 8.12 -9.19 -7.77
C ASP A 89 7.96 -7.69 -7.47
N ASP A 90 8.51 -7.27 -6.32
CA ASP A 90 8.48 -5.87 -5.88
C ASP A 90 9.23 -4.96 -6.87
N PHE A 91 10.23 -5.47 -7.60
CA PHE A 91 11.00 -4.67 -8.56
C PHE A 91 10.20 -4.42 -9.83
N GLU A 92 9.46 -5.42 -10.32
CA GLU A 92 8.53 -5.22 -11.43
C GLU A 92 7.43 -4.23 -11.06
N ALA A 93 6.82 -4.40 -9.87
CA ALA A 93 5.83 -3.45 -9.35
C ALA A 93 6.41 -2.03 -9.28
N PHE A 94 7.62 -1.87 -8.73
CA PHE A 94 8.31 -0.59 -8.65
C PHE A 94 8.49 0.09 -10.02
N LYS A 95 8.94 -0.65 -11.03
CA LYS A 95 9.10 -0.12 -12.40
C LYS A 95 7.77 0.40 -12.93
N ILE A 96 6.70 -0.38 -12.77
CA ILE A 96 5.38 -0.02 -13.26
C ILE A 96 4.83 1.21 -12.51
N TYR A 97 4.97 1.31 -11.19
CA TYR A 97 4.60 2.53 -10.46
C TYR A 97 5.42 3.74 -10.90
N ASN A 98 6.72 3.55 -11.16
CA ASN A 98 7.58 4.62 -11.65
C ASN A 98 7.14 5.11 -13.04
N GLU A 99 6.68 4.23 -13.92
CA GLU A 99 6.09 4.62 -15.21
C GLU A 99 4.82 5.47 -15.04
N ILE A 100 3.92 5.07 -14.12
CA ILE A 100 2.71 5.84 -13.82
C ILE A 100 3.10 7.24 -13.28
N ALA A 101 4.03 7.31 -12.34
CA ALA A 101 4.48 8.58 -11.76
C ALA A 101 5.22 9.47 -12.78
N ALA A 102 6.00 8.87 -13.69
CA ALA A 102 6.74 9.60 -14.71
C ALA A 102 5.85 10.14 -15.84
N ALA A 103 4.75 9.46 -16.15
CA ALA A 103 3.76 9.95 -17.12
C ALA A 103 3.05 11.23 -16.64
N GLY A 104 3.03 11.48 -15.33
CA GLY A 104 2.28 12.57 -14.73
C GLY A 104 0.78 12.30 -14.74
N VAL A 105 0.00 13.29 -14.32
CA VAL A 105 -1.46 13.21 -14.36
C VAL A 105 -2.05 14.60 -14.59
N GLU A 106 -3.11 14.66 -15.40
CA GLU A 106 -3.92 15.87 -15.49
C GLU A 106 -4.77 16.00 -14.22
N PRO A 107 -4.69 17.12 -13.47
CA PRO A 107 -5.44 17.30 -12.24
C PRO A 107 -6.95 17.07 -12.41
N GLY A 108 -7.52 16.16 -11.61
CA GLY A 108 -8.96 15.87 -11.62
C GLY A 108 -9.39 14.83 -12.67
N SER A 109 -8.45 14.29 -13.46
CA SER A 109 -8.72 13.15 -14.34
C SER A 109 -8.99 11.87 -13.56
N GLU A 110 -9.60 10.87 -14.22
CA GLU A 110 -9.84 9.55 -13.64
C GLU A 110 -8.55 8.83 -13.19
N ASP A 111 -7.41 9.21 -13.77
CA ASP A 111 -6.10 8.64 -13.46
C ASP A 111 -5.46 9.22 -12.18
N THR A 112 -6.03 10.28 -11.61
CA THR A 112 -5.49 10.95 -10.41
C THR A 112 -5.33 9.98 -9.24
N GLY A 113 -6.29 9.07 -9.05
CA GLY A 113 -6.21 8.05 -8.00
C GLY A 113 -5.05 7.07 -8.22
N PHE A 114 -4.87 6.58 -9.44
CA PHE A 114 -3.77 5.66 -9.78
C PHE A 114 -2.41 6.33 -9.62
N PHE A 115 -2.31 7.59 -10.04
CA PHE A 115 -1.10 8.40 -9.86
C PHE A 115 -0.73 8.58 -8.40
N ILE A 116 -1.70 8.98 -7.55
CA ILE A 116 -1.48 9.11 -6.11
C ILE A 116 -1.02 7.79 -5.49
N ASN A 117 -1.69 6.68 -5.81
CA ASN A 117 -1.32 5.36 -5.30
C ASN A 117 0.08 4.92 -5.75
N ALA A 118 0.47 5.24 -6.99
CA ALA A 118 1.82 5.00 -7.48
C ALA A 118 2.86 5.81 -6.68
N LEU A 119 2.61 7.10 -6.42
CA LEU A 119 3.48 7.91 -5.57
C LEU A 119 3.64 7.32 -4.16
N MET A 120 2.54 6.91 -3.54
CA MET A 120 2.54 6.29 -2.21
C MET A 120 3.33 4.97 -2.19
N SER A 121 3.17 4.14 -3.22
CA SER A 121 3.88 2.86 -3.34
C SER A 121 5.37 3.07 -3.57
N LEU A 122 5.76 4.00 -4.44
CA LEU A 122 7.16 4.39 -4.65
C LEU A 122 7.78 4.94 -3.37
N ALA A 123 7.07 5.79 -2.63
CA ALA A 123 7.56 6.33 -1.37
C ALA A 123 7.85 5.21 -0.37
N SER A 124 6.96 4.21 -0.27
CA SER A 124 7.16 3.01 0.54
C SER A 124 8.40 2.22 0.11
N TYR A 125 8.54 1.95 -1.20
CA TYR A 125 9.71 1.24 -1.74
C TYR A 125 11.02 1.98 -1.53
N TYR A 126 11.06 3.29 -1.67
CA TYR A 126 12.25 4.07 -1.34
C TYR A 126 12.53 4.08 0.17
N ARG A 127 11.49 4.02 1.01
CA ARG A 127 11.65 3.98 2.47
C ARG A 127 12.26 2.66 2.97
N SER A 128 11.94 1.53 2.33
CA SER A 128 12.47 0.21 2.68
C SER A 128 13.69 -0.23 1.86
N GLY A 129 13.74 0.17 0.59
CA GLY A 129 14.56 -0.44 -0.45
C GLY A 129 14.01 -1.80 -0.88
N ILE A 130 14.46 -2.31 -2.04
CA ILE A 130 14.07 -3.62 -2.56
C ILE A 130 15.32 -4.53 -2.60
N PRO A 131 15.44 -5.54 -1.70
CA PRO A 131 16.59 -6.42 -1.64
C PRO A 131 16.90 -7.12 -2.97
N GLY A 132 18.19 -7.24 -3.30
CA GLY A 132 18.63 -7.89 -4.54
C GLY A 132 18.48 -7.06 -5.82
N THR A 133 18.03 -5.80 -5.71
CA THR A 133 17.82 -4.91 -6.86
C THR A 133 18.66 -3.62 -6.74
N PRO A 134 18.70 -2.78 -7.79
CA PRO A 134 19.28 -1.44 -7.71
C PRO A 134 18.51 -0.45 -6.83
N VAL A 135 17.26 -0.73 -6.45
CA VAL A 135 16.43 0.17 -5.64
C VAL A 135 16.88 0.10 -4.18
N ARG A 136 17.77 1.01 -3.80
CA ARG A 136 18.27 1.14 -2.42
C ARG A 136 17.33 1.99 -1.60
N ARG A 137 17.39 1.79 -0.28
CA ARG A 137 16.71 2.67 0.67
C ARG A 137 17.18 4.11 0.49
N ASP A 138 16.25 5.00 0.16
CA ASP A 138 16.44 6.43 0.01
C ASP A 138 15.31 7.19 0.71
N LEU A 139 15.58 7.60 1.95
CA LEU A 139 14.61 8.32 2.77
C LEU A 139 14.33 9.73 2.24
N SER A 140 15.28 10.35 1.52
CA SER A 140 15.07 11.68 0.93
C SER A 140 14.06 11.60 -0.20
N GLN A 141 14.23 10.63 -1.10
CA GLN A 141 13.29 10.38 -2.19
C GLN A 141 11.90 9.98 -1.67
N ALA A 142 11.84 9.09 -0.67
CA ALA A 142 10.58 8.73 -0.03
C ALA A 142 9.86 9.96 0.56
N ARG A 143 10.58 10.82 1.28
CA ARG A 143 10.05 12.05 1.86
C ARG A 143 9.52 13.01 0.81
N GLN A 144 10.22 13.14 -0.33
CA GLN A 144 9.79 13.99 -1.44
C GLN A 144 8.49 13.48 -2.07
N LEU A 145 8.35 12.16 -2.28
CA LEU A 145 7.14 11.56 -2.84
C LEU A 145 5.94 11.70 -1.90
N TYR A 146 6.13 11.47 -0.59
CA TYR A 146 5.09 11.75 0.40
C TYR A 146 4.73 13.23 0.44
N PHE A 147 5.72 14.13 0.35
CA PHE A 147 5.45 15.57 0.26
C PHE A 147 4.62 15.93 -0.97
N GLN A 148 4.92 15.35 -2.14
CA GLN A 148 4.15 15.56 -3.36
C GLN A 148 2.69 15.10 -3.17
N ALA A 149 2.48 13.88 -2.68
CA ALA A 149 1.14 13.35 -2.42
C ALA A 149 0.36 14.17 -1.37
N ALA A 150 1.03 14.58 -0.29
CA ALA A 150 0.45 15.35 0.81
C ALA A 150 0.08 16.78 0.41
N SER A 151 0.98 17.48 -0.31
CA SER A 151 0.84 18.90 -0.61
C SER A 151 -0.04 19.17 -1.84
N ALA A 152 0.08 18.36 -2.89
CA ALA A 152 -0.67 18.57 -4.13
C ALA A 152 -2.09 17.97 -4.07
N PHE A 153 -2.26 16.86 -3.35
CA PHE A 153 -3.52 16.09 -3.38
C PHE A 153 -4.19 15.96 -2.01
N GLY A 154 -3.57 16.45 -0.93
CA GLY A 154 -4.18 16.44 0.40
C GLY A 154 -4.38 15.05 0.99
N VAL A 155 -3.63 14.04 0.51
CA VAL A 155 -3.79 12.64 0.92
C VAL A 155 -3.42 12.49 2.40
N ALA A 156 -4.38 12.12 3.23
CA ALA A 156 -4.21 12.11 4.69
C ALA A 156 -3.11 11.13 5.13
N ASP A 157 -3.01 9.96 4.50
CA ASP A 157 -1.94 8.97 4.77
C ASP A 157 -0.55 9.54 4.42
N ALA A 158 -0.44 10.27 3.31
CA ALA A 158 0.81 10.92 2.91
C ALA A 158 1.21 12.02 3.90
N GLN A 159 0.24 12.82 4.36
CA GLN A 159 0.46 13.86 5.37
C GLN A 159 0.92 13.24 6.70
N PHE A 160 0.32 12.12 7.10
CA PHE A 160 0.73 11.37 8.29
C PHE A 160 2.14 10.80 8.16
N GLU A 161 2.45 10.10 7.08
CA GLU A 161 3.78 9.52 6.84
C GLU A 161 4.87 10.60 6.74
N LEU A 162 4.59 11.69 6.03
CA LEU A 162 5.49 12.84 5.97
C LEU A 162 5.76 13.41 7.37
N ALA A 163 4.73 13.55 8.20
CA ALA A 163 4.89 14.04 9.56
C ALA A 163 5.74 13.08 10.43
N ARG A 164 5.53 11.76 10.30
CA ARG A 164 6.36 10.76 10.99
C ARG A 164 7.82 10.87 10.58
N MET A 165 8.10 10.99 9.28
CA MET A 165 9.46 11.20 8.77
C MET A 165 10.07 12.50 9.31
N MET A 166 9.29 13.57 9.40
CA MET A 166 9.72 14.84 10.01
C MET A 166 10.00 14.75 11.50
N LEU A 167 9.26 13.93 12.26
CA LEU A 167 9.54 13.71 13.68
C LEU A 167 10.81 12.87 13.88
N ALA A 168 11.00 11.85 13.04
CA ALA A 168 12.15 10.96 13.10
C ALA A 168 13.43 11.55 12.48
N GLY A 169 13.33 12.65 11.72
CA GLY A 169 14.46 13.22 10.97
C GLY A 169 14.86 12.38 9.75
N GLU A 170 13.96 11.54 9.25
CA GLU A 170 14.21 10.69 8.09
C GLU A 170 14.22 11.53 6.80
N GLY A 171 15.21 11.30 5.94
CA GLY A 171 15.30 11.98 4.64
C GLY A 171 15.53 13.49 4.72
N GLY A 172 16.10 13.98 5.83
CA GLY A 172 16.34 15.40 6.06
C GLY A 172 16.64 15.67 7.54
N GLY A 173 16.06 16.72 8.08
CA GLY A 173 16.13 17.05 9.51
C GLY A 173 14.80 16.90 10.24
N THR A 174 14.87 16.90 11.57
CA THR A 174 13.70 16.89 12.45
C THR A 174 12.94 18.21 12.39
N SER A 175 11.60 18.18 12.36
CA SER A 175 10.78 19.39 12.46
C SER A 175 9.43 19.10 13.13
N VAL A 176 9.38 19.21 14.46
CA VAL A 176 8.16 18.98 15.25
C VAL A 176 7.04 19.95 14.85
N GLN A 177 7.36 21.22 14.63
CA GLN A 177 6.36 22.21 14.24
C GLN A 177 5.73 21.93 12.87
N GLN A 178 6.53 21.53 11.87
CA GLN A 178 5.99 21.16 10.56
C GLN A 178 5.22 19.85 10.63
N ALA A 179 5.72 18.85 11.38
CA ALA A 179 5.00 17.61 11.62
C ALA A 179 3.62 17.86 12.23
N LYS A 180 3.51 18.72 13.26
CA LYS A 180 2.21 19.09 13.85
C LYS A 180 1.25 19.73 12.86
N LYS A 181 1.74 20.52 11.90
CA LYS A 181 0.88 21.11 10.85
C LYS A 181 0.30 20.02 9.94
N TRP A 182 1.14 19.10 9.46
CA TRP A 182 0.71 17.97 8.63
C TRP A 182 -0.23 17.01 9.37
N LEU A 183 0.12 16.66 10.60
CA LEU A 183 -0.74 15.84 11.47
C LEU A 183 -2.10 16.50 11.67
N ASN A 184 -2.14 17.81 11.93
CA ASN A 184 -3.40 18.52 12.11
C ASN A 184 -4.27 18.53 10.82
N GLN A 185 -3.65 18.54 9.64
CA GLN A 185 -4.39 18.38 8.38
C GLN A 185 -4.94 16.96 8.24
N ALA A 186 -4.10 15.93 8.37
CA ALA A 186 -4.51 14.54 8.25
C ALA A 186 -5.61 14.18 9.27
N ARG A 187 -5.48 14.69 10.49
CA ARG A 187 -6.44 14.49 11.57
C ARG A 187 -7.82 15.08 11.27
N LYS A 188 -7.86 16.25 10.62
CA LYS A 188 -9.13 16.88 10.21
C LYS A 188 -9.83 16.06 9.14
N SER A 189 -9.07 15.35 8.31
CA SER A 189 -9.58 14.36 7.35
C SER A 189 -9.92 13.00 7.98
N GLY A 190 -9.94 12.89 9.32
CA GLY A 190 -10.33 11.67 10.03
C GLY A 190 -9.22 10.64 10.22
N HIS A 191 -7.96 10.92 9.85
CA HIS A 191 -6.89 9.91 9.93
C HIS A 191 -6.55 9.55 11.40
N PRO A 192 -6.73 8.28 11.83
CA PRO A 192 -6.57 7.86 13.23
C PRO A 192 -5.11 7.92 13.70
N GLY A 193 -4.16 7.47 12.88
CA GLY A 193 -2.72 7.59 13.22
C GLY A 193 -2.28 9.03 13.47
N ALA A 194 -2.74 9.99 12.64
CA ALA A 194 -2.47 11.40 12.85
C ALA A 194 -3.13 11.94 14.13
N MET A 195 -4.33 11.47 14.51
CA MET A 195 -4.94 11.78 15.82
C MET A 195 -4.03 11.32 16.96
N ALA A 196 -3.54 10.08 16.90
CA ALA A 196 -2.73 9.51 17.96
C ALA A 196 -1.40 10.25 18.14
N VAL A 197 -0.63 10.45 17.06
CA VAL A 197 0.67 11.12 17.13
C VAL A 197 0.51 12.60 17.52
N PHE A 198 -0.51 13.28 17.01
CA PHE A 198 -0.78 14.67 17.43
C PHE A 198 -1.19 14.75 18.91
N GLY A 199 -1.99 13.79 19.38
CA GLY A 199 -2.40 13.69 20.77
C GLY A 199 -1.22 13.44 21.71
N ASP A 200 -0.34 12.51 21.36
CA ASP A 200 0.90 12.22 22.09
C ASP A 200 1.81 13.46 22.18
N LEU A 201 2.04 14.17 21.07
CA LEU A 201 2.81 15.42 21.08
C LEU A 201 2.20 16.47 22.01
N LEU A 202 0.88 16.65 21.99
CA LEU A 202 0.21 17.59 22.89
C LEU A 202 0.33 17.16 24.36
N PHE A 203 0.23 15.85 24.63
CA PHE A 203 0.37 15.32 25.97
C PHE A 203 1.78 15.60 26.54
N GLN A 204 2.82 15.33 25.74
CA GLN A 204 4.22 15.59 26.10
C GLN A 204 4.51 17.07 26.32
N GLU A 205 3.82 17.97 25.62
CA GLU A 205 3.89 19.42 25.81
C GLU A 205 3.11 19.93 27.05
N GLY A 206 2.47 19.04 27.82
CA GLY A 206 1.70 19.38 29.01
C GLY A 206 0.23 19.71 28.75
N HIS A 207 -0.26 19.56 27.51
CA HIS A 207 -1.67 19.68 27.19
C HIS A 207 -2.42 18.36 27.47
N THR A 208 -2.31 17.85 28.70
CA THR A 208 -2.75 16.51 29.14
C THR A 208 -4.14 16.13 28.65
N VAL A 209 -5.17 16.90 29.01
CA VAL A 209 -6.57 16.61 28.65
C VAL A 209 -6.77 16.53 27.15
N ARG A 210 -6.21 17.48 26.40
CA ARG A 210 -6.39 17.57 24.95
C ARG A 210 -5.62 16.47 24.21
N GLY A 211 -4.40 16.17 24.65
CA GLY A 211 -3.59 15.08 24.11
C GLY A 211 -4.28 13.74 24.31
N LEU A 212 -4.75 13.49 25.54
CA LEU A 212 -5.46 12.27 25.91
C LEU A 212 -6.80 12.12 25.17
N ALA A 213 -7.51 13.22 24.93
CA ALA A 213 -8.75 13.22 24.16
C ALA A 213 -8.51 12.81 22.70
N PHE A 214 -7.41 13.27 22.07
CA PHE A 214 -7.07 12.84 20.72
C PHE A 214 -6.59 11.39 20.65
N LEU A 215 -5.82 10.93 21.63
CA LEU A 215 -5.43 9.51 21.73
C LEU A 215 -6.68 8.61 21.86
N THR A 216 -7.64 9.03 22.67
CA THR A 216 -8.92 8.31 22.83
C THR A 216 -9.75 8.35 21.54
N ALA A 217 -9.83 9.50 20.88
CA ALA A 217 -10.53 9.62 19.60
C ALA A 217 -9.87 8.76 18.50
N ALA A 218 -8.53 8.68 18.46
CA ALA A 218 -7.80 7.85 17.51
C ALA A 218 -8.24 6.38 17.59
N LEU A 219 -8.43 5.86 18.81
CA LEU A 219 -8.87 4.48 19.05
C LEU A 219 -10.31 4.21 18.61
N ASN A 220 -11.17 5.24 18.61
CA ASN A 220 -12.55 5.11 18.13
C ASN A 220 -12.63 5.05 16.59
N HIS A 221 -11.61 5.55 15.89
CA HIS A 221 -11.57 5.67 14.43
C HIS A 221 -10.56 4.72 13.76
N CYS A 222 -9.80 3.94 14.53
CA CYS A 222 -8.81 3.02 13.97
C CYS A 222 -9.43 1.71 13.47
N ASN A 223 -8.81 1.12 12.45
CA ASN A 223 -9.06 -0.26 12.09
C ASN A 223 -8.56 -1.16 13.23
N PRO A 224 -9.37 -2.10 13.78
CA PRO A 224 -8.98 -2.98 14.88
C PRO A 224 -7.62 -3.65 14.69
N ASN A 225 -7.23 -3.98 13.47
CA ASN A 225 -5.95 -4.63 13.17
C ASN A 225 -4.74 -3.71 13.32
N ASP A 226 -4.93 -2.39 13.23
CA ASP A 226 -3.87 -1.38 13.22
C ASP A 226 -3.86 -0.49 14.49
N CYS A 227 -4.75 -0.76 15.45
CA CYS A 227 -4.91 0.03 16.67
C CYS A 227 -3.80 -0.16 17.72
N GLY A 228 -3.06 -1.27 17.67
CA GLY A 228 -2.23 -1.72 18.80
C GLY A 228 -1.18 -0.70 19.27
N TRP A 229 -0.50 -0.02 18.34
CA TRP A 229 0.48 1.00 18.71
C TRP A 229 -0.17 2.28 19.26
N MET A 230 -1.37 2.64 18.78
CA MET A 230 -2.13 3.79 19.30
C MET A 230 -2.64 3.49 20.71
N GLN A 231 -3.02 2.24 20.97
CA GLN A 231 -3.44 1.79 22.29
C GLN A 231 -2.30 1.94 23.29
N GLN A 232 -1.08 1.55 22.93
CA GLN A 232 0.10 1.73 23.78
C GLN A 232 0.35 3.20 24.13
N LEU A 233 0.23 4.12 23.17
CA LEU A 233 0.36 5.56 23.43
C LEU A 233 -0.72 6.06 24.39
N GLN A 234 -1.97 5.63 24.19
CA GLN A 234 -3.09 5.99 25.04
C GLN A 234 -2.94 5.45 26.45
N GLU A 235 -2.58 4.18 26.61
CA GLU A 235 -2.38 3.52 27.90
C GLU A 235 -1.26 4.19 28.70
N HIS A 236 -0.15 4.50 28.03
CA HIS A 236 0.94 5.28 28.63
C HIS A 236 0.43 6.63 29.15
N ALA A 237 -0.27 7.40 28.31
CA ALA A 237 -0.83 8.69 28.70
C ALA A 237 -1.87 8.58 29.85
N PHE A 238 -2.71 7.54 29.84
CA PHE A 238 -3.67 7.24 30.90
C PHE A 238 -3.01 6.90 32.24
N SER A 239 -1.87 6.21 32.20
CA SER A 239 -1.11 5.82 33.39
C SER A 239 -0.48 7.02 34.12
N VAL A 240 -0.18 8.10 33.38
CA VAL A 240 0.44 9.32 33.91
C VAL A 240 -0.60 10.38 34.30
N ALA A 241 -1.72 10.46 33.57
CA ALA A 241 -2.78 11.43 33.84
C ALA A 241 -3.49 11.16 35.19
N ASN A 242 -4.00 12.22 35.82
CA ASN A 242 -4.88 12.06 36.99
C ASN A 242 -6.32 11.68 36.56
N GLU A 243 -7.13 11.23 37.52
CA GLU A 243 -8.50 10.77 37.25
C GLU A 243 -9.42 11.85 36.66
N GLN A 244 -9.26 13.09 37.09
CA GLN A 244 -10.05 14.20 36.59
C GLN A 244 -9.75 14.45 35.11
N ASP A 245 -8.47 14.52 34.74
CA ASP A 245 -8.04 14.73 33.36
C ASP A 245 -8.50 13.60 32.45
N ARG A 246 -8.44 12.34 32.92
CA ARG A 246 -8.97 11.18 32.18
C ARG A 246 -10.45 11.33 31.86
N ARG A 247 -11.28 11.67 32.84
CA ARG A 247 -12.74 11.84 32.63
C ARG A 247 -13.05 12.94 31.65
N VAL A 248 -12.39 14.08 31.79
CA VAL A 248 -12.58 15.22 30.88
C VAL A 248 -12.12 14.86 29.47
N ALA A 249 -11.00 14.16 29.34
CA ALA A 249 -10.48 13.72 28.04
C ALA A 249 -11.43 12.75 27.32
N VAL A 250 -12.03 11.80 28.03
CA VAL A 250 -13.03 10.87 27.47
C VAL A 250 -14.24 11.64 26.95
N ALA A 251 -14.80 12.57 27.73
CA ALA A 251 -15.92 13.41 27.28
C ALA A 251 -15.54 14.25 26.04
N LEU A 252 -14.38 14.91 26.07
CA LEU A 252 -13.90 15.71 24.96
C LEU A 252 -13.66 14.87 23.68
N SER A 253 -13.21 13.63 23.82
CA SER A 253 -12.95 12.74 22.68
C SER A 253 -14.20 12.48 21.84
N GLN A 254 -15.37 12.43 22.46
CA GLN A 254 -16.66 12.24 21.78
C GLN A 254 -17.01 13.47 20.92
N GLU A 255 -16.73 14.68 21.43
CA GLU A 255 -16.91 15.92 20.65
C GLU A 255 -15.93 16.01 19.48
N LEU A 256 -14.68 15.59 19.70
CA LEU A 256 -13.65 15.59 18.67
C LEU A 256 -13.94 14.58 17.55
N ALA A 257 -14.56 13.45 17.87
CA ALA A 257 -15.06 12.48 16.90
C ALA A 257 -16.22 13.07 16.08
N ALA A 258 -17.16 13.78 16.72
CA ALA A 258 -18.29 14.41 16.03
C ALA A 258 -17.89 15.54 15.07
N ARG A 259 -16.82 16.30 15.39
CA ARG A 259 -16.33 17.42 14.57
C ARG A 259 -15.35 17.01 13.46
N GLY A 260 -14.84 15.79 13.47
CA GLY A 260 -13.95 15.25 12.42
C GLY A 260 -14.68 14.67 11.21
N VAL A 261 -16.02 14.70 11.20
CA VAL A 261 -16.90 14.12 10.16
C VAL A 261 -17.57 15.21 9.30
N GLN A 262 -17.31 16.49 9.57
CA GLN A 262 -17.83 17.62 8.78
C GLN A 262 -16.79 18.18 7.81
#